data_AF-A0A344UWW5-F1
#
_entry.id   AF-A0A344UWW5-F1
#
_cell.length_a   1.000
_cell.length_b   1.000
_cell.length_c   1.000
_cell.angle_alpha   90.00
_cell.angle_beta   90.00
_cell.angle_gamma   90.00
#
_symmetry.space_group_name_H-M   'P 1'
#
loop_
_entity.id
_entity.type
_entity.pdbx_description
1 polymer ?
#
loop_
_entity_poly.entity_id
_entity_poly.type
_entity_poly.pdbx_seq_one_letter_code
_entity_poly.pdbx_strand_id
1 'polypeptide(L)'
;MATRIVLLAPPDRLDPLRRIAAPLWSQAGTARALNRDAWWALGFRLPRQPTQEIRELAARARTEGVDVVEIREPLASWLPGLLVSDVDSTITRTEAIDLLGEAAGKADEVAGITARAMAGEMDFAESLRARVACLEGLPAEAVDEAARATVITEGARRLVQAAHRAGCRFTMVSGGFTRMVEPLARKLGADAFVANDLEILDGRCTGRVLGDIVDRRAKARYLRRWTESYGVDPRLTVAIGDGANDLDMMAEAGMSIAFCAKPVVVEAADAAISLPRMDALAALWARP
;
A
#
# COMPACT_ATOMS: atom_id res chain seq x y z
N MET A 1 -5.87 19.37 -19.77
CA MET A 1 -5.75 19.21 -18.30
C MET A 1 -4.27 19.08 -17.97
N ALA A 2 -3.80 19.66 -16.86
CA ALA A 2 -2.40 19.57 -16.48
C ALA A 2 -2.09 18.17 -15.95
N THR A 3 -0.90 17.66 -16.24
CA THR A 3 -0.41 16.38 -15.71
C THR A 3 0.90 16.62 -14.99
N ARG A 4 1.08 15.92 -13.87
CA ARG A 4 2.37 15.87 -13.17
C ARG A 4 3.02 14.52 -13.40
N ILE A 5 4.31 14.53 -13.71
CA ILE A 5 5.13 13.32 -13.74
C ILE A 5 6.08 13.38 -12.55
N VAL A 6 6.16 12.30 -11.80
CA VAL A 6 7.14 12.14 -10.73
C VAL A 6 8.01 10.94 -11.06
N LEU A 7 9.31 11.17 -11.13
CA LEU A 7 10.31 10.12 -11.27
C LEU A 7 10.88 9.81 -9.89
N LEU A 8 10.96 8.54 -9.52
CA LEU A 8 11.52 8.07 -8.26
C LEU A 8 12.67 7.09 -8.55
N ALA A 9 13.75 7.18 -7.80
CA ALA A 9 14.87 6.24 -7.94
C ALA A 9 15.59 6.02 -6.61
N PRO A 10 16.17 4.83 -6.38
CA PRO A 10 17.06 4.61 -5.25
C PRO A 10 18.36 5.42 -5.39
N PRO A 11 19.11 5.63 -4.30
CA PRO A 11 20.25 6.54 -4.28
C PRO A 11 21.37 6.18 -5.29
N ASP A 12 21.51 4.90 -5.63
CA ASP A 12 22.48 4.35 -6.60
C ASP A 12 22.00 4.40 -8.07
N ARG A 13 20.87 5.05 -8.35
CA ARG A 13 20.27 5.16 -9.70
C ARG A 13 20.13 6.61 -10.18
N LEU A 14 20.99 7.51 -9.72
CA LEU A 14 20.99 8.91 -10.16
C LEU A 14 21.23 9.08 -11.67
N ASP A 15 22.16 8.32 -12.25
CA ASP A 15 22.47 8.43 -13.68
C ASP A 15 21.32 7.92 -14.57
N PRO A 16 20.74 6.72 -14.31
CA PRO A 16 19.48 6.31 -14.93
C PRO A 16 18.37 7.35 -14.79
N LEU A 17 18.15 7.88 -13.59
CA LEU A 17 17.14 8.89 -13.34
C LEU A 17 17.34 10.12 -14.23
N ARG A 18 18.57 10.62 -14.34
CA ARG A 18 18.90 11.77 -15.21
C ARG A 18 18.65 11.48 -16.68
N ARG A 19 18.99 10.28 -17.15
CA ARG A 19 18.75 9.84 -18.53
C ARG A 19 17.25 9.73 -18.84
N ILE A 20 16.47 9.16 -17.93
CA ILE A 20 15.00 9.07 -18.06
C ILE A 20 14.35 10.46 -17.98
N ALA A 21 14.88 11.36 -17.15
CA ALA A 21 14.39 12.73 -17.01
C ALA A 21 14.70 13.63 -18.22
N ALA A 22 15.82 13.38 -18.93
CA ALA A 22 16.30 14.19 -20.06
C ALA A 22 15.20 14.65 -21.04
N PRO A 23 14.35 13.77 -21.60
CA PRO A 23 13.29 14.18 -22.53
C PRO A 23 12.16 15.00 -21.90
N LEU A 24 11.99 14.96 -20.57
CA LEU A 24 10.91 15.68 -19.87
C LEU A 24 11.27 17.16 -19.63
N TRP A 25 12.55 17.48 -19.47
CA TRP A 25 12.99 18.85 -19.15
C TRP A 25 12.61 19.87 -20.23
N SER A 26 12.70 19.51 -21.51
CA SER A 26 12.36 20.39 -22.63
C SER A 26 10.85 20.58 -22.81
N GLN A 27 10.03 19.69 -22.24
CA GLN A 27 8.57 19.70 -22.39
C GLN A 27 7.85 20.26 -21.15
N ALA A 28 8.53 20.32 -20.01
CA ALA A 28 7.95 20.72 -18.75
C ALA A 28 7.78 22.24 -18.65
N GLY A 29 6.61 22.67 -18.17
CA GLY A 29 6.39 24.05 -17.75
C GLY A 29 7.11 24.37 -16.44
N THR A 30 7.19 23.38 -15.53
CA THR A 30 8.02 23.45 -14.31
C THR A 30 8.65 22.11 -14.02
N ALA A 31 9.86 22.13 -13.44
CA ALA A 31 10.57 20.91 -13.02
C ALA A 31 11.46 21.16 -11.80
N ARG A 32 11.47 20.23 -10.84
CA ARG A 32 12.16 20.39 -9.55
C ARG A 32 12.57 19.07 -8.92
N ALA A 33 13.69 19.08 -8.19
CA ALA A 33 14.04 17.98 -7.28
C ALA A 33 13.18 18.03 -6.01
N LEU A 34 12.43 16.95 -5.76
CA LEU A 34 11.54 16.79 -4.62
C LEU A 34 12.22 16.08 -3.44
N ASN A 35 13.22 15.24 -3.70
CA ASN A 35 14.07 14.59 -2.71
C ASN A 35 15.50 14.38 -3.28
N ARG A 36 16.51 14.52 -2.43
CA ARG A 36 17.94 14.38 -2.78
C ARG A 36 18.76 13.64 -1.72
N ASP A 37 18.08 12.99 -0.77
CA ASP A 37 18.71 12.43 0.43
C ASP A 37 18.84 10.90 0.27
N ALA A 38 18.05 10.13 1.03
CA ALA A 38 18.09 8.67 1.04
C ALA A 38 17.56 8.02 -0.25
N TRP A 39 16.96 8.81 -1.15
CA TRP A 39 16.43 8.42 -2.45
C TRP A 39 16.27 9.68 -3.31
N TRP A 40 15.94 9.51 -4.59
CA TRP A 40 15.79 10.63 -5.52
C TRP A 40 14.35 10.78 -5.97
N ALA A 41 13.93 12.04 -6.11
CA ALA A 41 12.65 12.37 -6.72
C ALA A 41 12.75 13.62 -7.60
N LEU A 42 12.25 13.52 -8.82
CA LEU A 42 12.12 14.65 -9.74
C LEU A 42 10.65 14.82 -10.13
N GLY A 43 10.10 16.02 -9.92
CA GLY A 43 8.74 16.36 -10.31
C GLY A 43 8.73 17.25 -11.55
N PHE A 44 7.80 17.00 -12.46
CA PHE A 44 7.58 17.75 -13.69
C PHE A 44 6.10 18.11 -13.80
N ARG A 45 5.78 19.33 -14.24
CA ARG A 45 4.43 19.71 -14.66
C ARG A 45 4.42 19.87 -16.18
N LEU A 46 3.65 19.04 -16.86
CA LEU A 46 3.52 19.07 -18.32
C LEU A 46 2.27 19.86 -18.72
N PRO A 47 2.36 20.76 -19.74
CA PRO A 47 1.24 21.60 -20.17
C PRO A 47 0.16 20.84 -20.97
N ARG A 48 0.48 19.65 -21.48
CA ARG A 48 -0.44 18.77 -22.21
C ARG A 48 -0.53 17.41 -21.53
N GLN A 49 -1.63 16.69 -21.77
CA GLN A 49 -1.75 15.31 -21.32
C GLN A 49 -0.66 14.47 -21.99
N PRO A 50 0.03 13.61 -21.22
CA PRO A 50 1.06 12.78 -21.78
C PRO A 50 0.47 11.69 -22.67
N THR A 51 1.17 11.45 -23.77
CA THR A 51 0.86 10.49 -24.82
C THR A 51 1.35 9.08 -24.46
N GLN A 52 1.16 8.13 -25.38
CA GLN A 52 1.80 6.81 -25.38
C GLN A 52 3.31 6.86 -25.03
N GLU A 53 3.99 7.95 -25.36
CA GLU A 53 5.40 8.20 -25.04
C GLU A 53 5.73 8.11 -23.53
N ILE A 54 4.85 8.57 -22.62
CA ILE A 54 5.12 8.43 -21.18
C ILE A 54 4.94 7.00 -20.71
N ARG A 55 4.02 6.23 -21.31
CA ARG A 55 3.88 4.81 -21.00
C ARG A 55 5.11 4.04 -21.45
N GLU A 56 5.63 4.35 -22.64
CA GLU A 56 6.88 3.80 -23.15
C GLU A 56 8.09 4.21 -22.30
N LEU A 57 8.14 5.47 -21.86
CA LEU A 57 9.15 5.97 -20.92
C LEU A 57 9.09 5.19 -19.60
N ALA A 58 7.89 4.98 -19.04
CA ALA A 58 7.69 4.25 -17.80
C ALA A 58 8.13 2.79 -17.91
N ALA A 59 7.79 2.12 -19.03
CA ALA A 59 8.22 0.76 -19.30
C ALA A 59 9.75 0.64 -19.35
N ARG A 60 10.43 1.55 -20.07
CA ARG A 60 11.90 1.59 -20.15
C ARG A 60 12.53 1.93 -18.81
N ALA A 61 12.04 2.97 -18.13
CA ALA A 61 12.55 3.45 -16.84
C ALA A 61 12.55 2.33 -15.79
N ARG A 62 11.51 1.50 -15.78
CA ARG A 62 11.41 0.34 -14.88
C ARG A 62 12.57 -0.64 -15.05
N THR A 63 13.01 -0.90 -16.29
CA THR A 63 14.19 -1.77 -16.55
C THR A 63 15.50 -1.18 -16.04
N GLU A 64 15.53 0.14 -15.79
CA GLU A 64 16.68 0.85 -15.25
C GLU A 64 16.55 1.13 -13.74
N GLY A 65 15.50 0.62 -13.08
CA GLY A 65 15.25 0.84 -11.65
C GLY A 65 14.77 2.26 -11.32
N VAL A 66 14.06 2.90 -12.24
CA VAL A 66 13.42 4.21 -12.06
C VAL A 66 11.91 4.04 -12.18
N ASP A 67 11.17 4.44 -11.15
CA ASP A 67 9.71 4.48 -11.22
C ASP A 67 9.25 5.78 -11.87
N VAL A 68 8.24 5.69 -12.72
CA VAL A 68 7.60 6.84 -13.38
C VAL A 68 6.13 6.84 -12.99
N VAL A 69 5.73 7.88 -12.26
CA VAL A 69 4.35 8.04 -11.79
C VAL A 69 3.70 9.19 -12.53
N GLU A 70 2.66 8.89 -13.29
CA GLU A 70 1.78 9.88 -13.91
C GLU A 70 0.66 10.24 -12.93
N ILE A 71 0.50 11.53 -12.64
CA ILE A 71 -0.53 12.05 -11.74
C ILE A 71 -1.45 12.96 -12.55
N ARG A 72 -2.71 12.55 -12.68
CA ARG A 72 -3.74 13.23 -13.46
C ARG A 72 -4.63 14.09 -12.57
N GLU A 73 -5.43 14.95 -13.20
CA GLU A 73 -6.45 15.72 -12.48
C GLU A 73 -7.48 14.78 -11.81
N PRO A 74 -7.99 15.13 -10.62
CA PRO A 74 -7.74 16.36 -9.88
C PRO A 74 -6.46 16.36 -9.01
N LEU A 75 -5.84 15.20 -8.77
CA LEU A 75 -4.64 15.05 -7.92
C LEU A 75 -3.39 15.77 -8.47
N ALA A 76 -3.37 16.09 -9.77
CA ALA A 76 -2.33 16.94 -10.36
C ALA A 76 -2.36 18.39 -9.83
N SER A 77 -3.52 18.86 -9.37
CA SER A 77 -3.73 20.22 -8.89
C SER A 77 -4.09 20.31 -7.41
N TRP A 78 -4.67 19.25 -6.85
CA TRP A 78 -5.14 19.17 -5.47
C TRP A 78 -4.37 18.11 -4.67
N LEU A 79 -4.24 18.35 -3.37
CA LEU A 79 -3.67 17.36 -2.46
C LEU A 79 -4.68 16.21 -2.24
N PRO A 80 -4.21 14.98 -1.99
CA PRO A 80 -5.11 13.91 -1.57
C PRO A 80 -5.80 14.27 -0.26
N GLY A 81 -7.06 13.87 -0.11
CA GLY A 81 -7.84 14.03 1.12
C GLY A 81 -7.83 12.79 2.01
N LEU A 82 -7.65 11.60 1.41
CA LEU A 82 -7.61 10.32 2.10
C LEU A 82 -6.62 9.37 1.43
N LEU A 83 -5.74 8.79 2.24
CA LEU A 83 -4.92 7.65 1.89
C LEU A 83 -5.46 6.39 2.59
N VAL A 84 -5.69 5.33 1.83
CA VAL A 84 -6.08 4.02 2.34
C VAL A 84 -5.02 3.00 1.93
N SER A 85 -4.37 2.38 2.92
CA SER A 85 -3.27 1.45 2.68
C SER A 85 -3.62 0.04 3.15
N ASP A 86 -3.22 -0.97 2.37
CA ASP A 86 -3.02 -2.31 2.92
C ASP A 86 -1.94 -2.29 4.00
N VAL A 87 -1.93 -3.34 4.83
CA VAL A 87 -0.99 -3.52 5.93
C VAL A 87 0.09 -4.52 5.57
N ASP A 88 -0.28 -5.79 5.42
CA ASP A 88 0.65 -6.87 5.10
C ASP A 88 1.31 -6.61 3.74
N SER A 89 2.61 -6.87 3.63
CA SER A 89 3.44 -6.59 2.44
C SER A 89 3.40 -5.15 1.89
N THR A 90 2.79 -4.21 2.61
CA THR A 90 2.69 -2.79 2.25
C THR A 90 3.21 -1.89 3.37
N ILE A 91 2.44 -1.69 4.45
CA ILE A 91 2.90 -0.97 5.65
C ILE A 91 3.93 -1.78 6.43
N THR A 92 3.83 -3.10 6.34
CA THR A 92 4.75 -4.06 6.94
C THR A 92 5.46 -4.86 5.85
N ARG A 93 6.62 -5.41 6.18
CA ARG A 93 7.39 -6.35 5.33
C ARG A 93 7.12 -7.80 5.70
N THR A 94 6.18 -8.03 6.60
CA THR A 94 5.82 -9.33 7.16
C THR A 94 4.32 -9.54 6.93
N GLU A 95 3.95 -10.81 6.74
CA GLU A 95 2.58 -11.27 6.71
C GLU A 95 2.13 -11.65 8.12
N ALA A 96 1.04 -11.07 8.61
CA ALA A 96 0.52 -11.32 9.96
C ALA A 96 0.25 -12.81 10.23
N ILE A 97 -0.33 -13.52 9.26
CA ILE A 97 -0.68 -14.93 9.42
C ILE A 97 0.55 -15.84 9.47
N ASP A 98 1.63 -15.49 8.77
CA ASP A 98 2.85 -16.30 8.74
C ASP A 98 3.57 -16.20 10.09
N LEU A 99 3.66 -14.99 10.67
CA LEU A 99 4.21 -14.79 12.02
C LEU A 99 3.43 -15.58 13.08
N LEU A 100 2.10 -15.65 12.95
CA LEU A 100 1.26 -16.44 13.87
C LEU A 100 1.41 -17.94 13.63
N GLY A 101 1.56 -18.37 12.38
CA GLY A 101 1.86 -19.75 12.03
C GLY A 101 3.19 -20.20 12.63
N GLU A 102 4.24 -19.38 12.55
CA GLU A 102 5.52 -19.63 13.21
C GLU A 102 5.37 -19.73 14.73
N ALA A 103 4.67 -18.77 15.36
CA ALA A 103 4.43 -18.78 16.80
C ALA A 103 3.62 -19.99 17.27
N ALA A 104 2.74 -20.54 16.42
CA ALA A 104 1.97 -21.75 16.68
C ALA A 104 2.75 -23.05 16.39
N GLY A 105 3.94 -22.98 15.79
CA GLY A 105 4.65 -24.16 15.29
C GLY A 105 3.95 -24.83 14.09
N LYS A 106 3.18 -24.05 13.33
CA LYS A 106 2.32 -24.45 12.21
C LYS A 106 2.62 -23.74 10.90
N ALA A 107 3.82 -23.18 10.76
CA ALA A 107 4.24 -22.42 9.57
C ALA A 107 4.02 -23.20 8.25
N ASP A 108 4.43 -24.46 8.20
CA ASP A 108 4.29 -25.30 6.99
C ASP A 108 2.83 -25.56 6.63
N GLU A 109 1.97 -25.78 7.63
CA GLU A 109 0.54 -26.01 7.41
C GLU A 109 -0.15 -24.74 6.88
N VAL A 110 0.15 -23.58 7.49
CA VAL A 110 -0.35 -22.28 7.05
C VAL A 110 0.11 -21.96 5.63
N ALA A 111 1.39 -22.16 5.32
CA ALA A 111 1.95 -21.92 4.00
C ALA A 111 1.31 -22.82 2.94
N GLY A 112 1.05 -24.09 3.26
CA GLY A 112 0.35 -25.03 2.37
C GLY A 112 -1.07 -24.57 2.04
N ILE A 113 -1.82 -24.08 3.02
CA ILE A 113 -3.18 -23.53 2.80
C ILE A 113 -3.12 -22.25 1.96
N THR A 114 -2.16 -21.35 2.24
CA THR A 114 -1.95 -20.12 1.45
C THR A 114 -1.66 -20.45 -0.02
N ALA A 115 -0.78 -21.43 -0.28
CA ALA A 115 -0.43 -21.83 -1.64
C ALA A 115 -1.64 -22.35 -2.43
N ARG A 116 -2.48 -23.18 -1.80
CA ARG A 116 -3.71 -23.71 -2.42
C ARG A 116 -4.73 -22.60 -2.71
N ALA A 117 -4.89 -21.65 -1.80
CA ALA A 117 -5.74 -20.48 -2.02
C ALA A 117 -5.24 -19.61 -3.18
N MET A 118 -3.93 -19.38 -3.27
CA MET A 118 -3.32 -18.66 -4.39
C MET A 118 -3.43 -19.41 -5.72
N ALA A 119 -3.52 -20.74 -5.70
CA ALA A 119 -3.80 -21.58 -6.86
C ALA A 119 -5.29 -21.58 -7.27
N GLY A 120 -6.16 -20.89 -6.51
CA GLY A 120 -7.59 -20.80 -6.77
C GLY A 120 -8.40 -22.00 -6.28
N GLU A 121 -7.82 -22.87 -5.44
CA GLU A 121 -8.52 -24.03 -4.88
C GLU A 121 -9.47 -23.68 -3.72
N MET A 122 -9.32 -22.49 -3.15
CA MET A 122 -10.11 -22.02 -2.01
C MET A 122 -10.46 -20.55 -2.20
N ASP A 123 -11.65 -20.14 -1.79
CA ASP A 123 -11.94 -18.71 -1.70
C ASP A 123 -11.17 -18.05 -0.53
N PHE A 124 -11.14 -16.72 -0.50
CA PHE A 124 -10.40 -15.98 0.51
C PHE A 124 -10.90 -16.27 1.94
N ALA A 125 -12.21 -16.36 2.13
CA ALA A 125 -12.82 -16.55 3.44
C ALA A 125 -12.59 -17.97 3.96
N GLU A 126 -12.71 -18.98 3.09
CA GLU A 126 -12.36 -20.37 3.36
C GLU A 126 -10.88 -20.50 3.71
N SER A 127 -9.99 -19.91 2.91
CA SER A 127 -8.55 -19.91 3.15
C SER A 127 -8.19 -19.24 4.48
N LEU A 128 -8.80 -18.09 4.80
CA LEU A 128 -8.56 -17.40 6.06
C LEU A 128 -9.01 -18.27 7.25
N ARG A 129 -10.22 -18.83 7.20
CA ARG A 129 -10.73 -19.69 8.28
C ARG A 129 -9.85 -20.92 8.48
N ALA A 130 -9.40 -21.55 7.39
CA ALA A 130 -8.52 -22.71 7.48
C ALA A 130 -7.15 -22.36 8.09
N ARG A 131 -6.54 -21.24 7.69
CA ARG A 131 -5.27 -20.78 8.30
C ARG A 131 -5.43 -20.40 9.76
N VAL A 132 -6.55 -19.77 10.12
CA VAL A 132 -6.83 -19.40 11.51
C VAL A 132 -7.12 -20.62 12.38
N ALA A 133 -7.72 -21.68 11.83
CA ALA A 133 -7.90 -22.94 12.54
C ALA A 133 -6.56 -23.57 12.99
N CYS A 134 -5.48 -23.39 12.22
CA CYS A 134 -4.13 -23.82 12.62
C CYS A 134 -3.61 -23.11 13.88
N LEU A 135 -4.21 -21.98 14.27
CA LEU A 135 -3.81 -21.18 15.43
C LEU A 135 -4.54 -21.58 16.72
N GLU A 136 -5.40 -22.61 16.69
CA GLU A 136 -6.12 -23.07 17.88
C GLU A 136 -5.15 -23.41 19.02
N GLY A 137 -5.43 -22.89 20.21
CA GLY A 137 -4.61 -23.08 21.41
C GLY A 137 -3.42 -22.12 21.54
N LEU A 138 -3.11 -21.32 20.52
CA LEU A 138 -2.05 -20.30 20.60
C LEU A 138 -2.34 -19.30 21.73
N PRO A 139 -1.41 -19.06 22.68
CA PRO A 139 -1.60 -18.07 23.73
C PRO A 139 -1.75 -16.65 23.16
N ALA A 140 -2.61 -15.83 23.76
CA ALA A 140 -2.81 -14.44 23.36
C ALA A 140 -1.51 -13.62 23.44
N GLU A 141 -0.63 -13.96 24.39
CA GLU A 141 0.67 -13.32 24.56
C GLU A 141 1.60 -13.58 23.37
N ALA A 142 1.48 -14.74 22.71
CA ALA A 142 2.25 -15.06 21.51
C ALA A 142 1.76 -14.25 20.30
N VAL A 143 0.46 -13.93 20.22
CA VAL A 143 -0.08 -12.98 19.24
C VAL A 143 0.50 -11.58 19.46
N ASP A 144 0.61 -11.16 20.73
CA ASP A 144 1.22 -9.87 21.07
C ASP A 144 2.72 -9.83 20.75
N GLU A 145 3.41 -10.96 20.87
CA GLU A 145 4.82 -11.10 20.48
C GLU A 145 4.99 -11.03 18.97
N ALA A 146 4.16 -11.72 18.19
CA ALA A 146 4.12 -11.61 16.74
C ALA A 146 3.85 -10.16 16.28
N ALA A 147 2.93 -9.46 16.96
CA ALA A 147 2.69 -8.04 16.70
C ALA A 147 3.93 -7.16 16.96
N ARG A 148 4.74 -7.48 17.98
CA ARG A 148 6.01 -6.78 18.26
C ARG A 148 7.11 -7.12 17.25
N ALA A 149 7.12 -8.35 16.73
CA ALA A 149 8.07 -8.82 15.73
C ALA A 149 7.80 -8.26 14.31
N THR A 150 6.60 -7.70 14.10
CA THR A 150 6.20 -7.10 12.82
C THR A 150 7.18 -6.02 12.36
N VAL A 151 7.69 -6.17 11.14
CA VAL A 151 8.69 -5.26 10.58
C VAL A 151 7.99 -4.19 9.75
N ILE A 152 8.03 -2.94 10.20
CA ILE A 152 7.44 -1.81 9.47
C ILE A 152 8.28 -1.51 8.22
N THR A 153 7.60 -1.24 7.09
CA THR A 153 8.22 -0.78 5.86
C THR A 153 8.88 0.57 6.08
N GLU A 154 10.09 0.72 5.56
CA GLU A 154 10.88 1.93 5.71
C GLU A 154 10.10 3.15 5.21
N GLY A 155 10.13 4.24 5.98
CA GLY A 155 9.42 5.48 5.63
C GLY A 155 7.91 5.49 5.94
N ALA A 156 7.27 4.40 6.36
CA ALA A 156 5.82 4.38 6.63
C ALA A 156 5.37 5.48 7.61
N ARG A 157 6.08 5.65 8.73
CA ARG A 157 5.78 6.73 9.69
C ARG A 157 5.93 8.13 9.08
N ARG A 158 6.94 8.33 8.22
CA ARG A 158 7.17 9.62 7.54
C ARG A 158 6.07 9.91 6.52
N LEU A 159 5.57 8.88 5.84
CA LEU A 159 4.41 8.98 4.95
C LEU A 159 3.17 9.47 5.71
N VAL A 160 2.82 8.83 6.83
CA VAL A 160 1.65 9.25 7.65
C VAL A 160 1.80 10.71 8.10
N GLN A 161 2.98 11.08 8.62
CA GLN A 161 3.25 12.46 9.00
C GLN A 161 3.16 13.44 7.83
N ALA A 162 3.60 13.05 6.64
CA ALA A 162 3.49 13.88 5.44
C ALA A 162 2.04 14.04 4.97
N ALA A 163 1.22 12.98 5.07
CA ALA A 163 -0.21 13.03 4.80
C ALA A 163 -0.89 14.01 5.76
N HIS A 164 -0.65 13.89 7.06
CA HIS A 164 -1.23 14.80 8.06
C HIS A 164 -0.82 16.26 7.86
N ARG A 165 0.45 16.53 7.56
CA ARG A 165 0.92 17.90 7.22
C ARG A 165 0.22 18.47 5.99
N ALA A 166 -0.22 17.61 5.07
CA ALA A 166 -0.98 18.01 3.89
C ALA A 166 -2.50 18.13 4.14
N GLY A 167 -2.96 17.90 5.38
CA GLY A 167 -4.38 17.85 5.71
C GLY A 167 -5.10 16.57 5.25
N CYS A 168 -4.34 15.56 4.83
CA CYS A 168 -4.85 14.28 4.37
C CYS A 168 -5.02 13.29 5.53
N ARG A 169 -6.12 12.55 5.54
CA ARG A 169 -6.32 11.41 6.46
C ARG A 169 -5.54 10.20 5.98
N PHE A 170 -5.10 9.37 6.93
CA PHE A 170 -4.41 8.12 6.65
C PHE A 170 -5.11 6.96 7.37
N THR A 171 -5.59 5.97 6.62
CA THR A 171 -6.29 4.81 7.17
C THR A 171 -5.69 3.49 6.68
N MET A 172 -5.85 2.44 7.48
CA MET A 172 -5.28 1.12 7.19
C MET A 172 -6.39 0.06 7.07
N VAL A 173 -6.34 -0.77 6.03
CA VAL A 173 -7.33 -1.84 5.82
C VAL A 173 -6.62 -3.16 5.56
N SER A 174 -6.81 -4.14 6.44
CA SER A 174 -6.01 -5.36 6.46
C SER A 174 -6.88 -6.61 6.42
N GLY A 175 -6.42 -7.63 5.70
CA GLY A 175 -6.91 -9.00 5.83
C GLY A 175 -6.27 -9.77 7.01
N GLY A 176 -5.30 -9.18 7.70
CA GLY A 176 -4.70 -9.67 8.94
C GLY A 176 -5.61 -9.43 10.15
N PHE A 177 -5.01 -9.20 11.32
CA PHE A 177 -5.75 -9.27 12.60
C PHE A 177 -5.69 -7.99 13.43
N THR A 178 -6.81 -7.58 14.02
CA THR A 178 -6.94 -6.37 14.86
C THR A 178 -5.88 -6.30 15.94
N ARG A 179 -5.64 -7.41 16.64
CA ARG A 179 -4.64 -7.47 17.73
C ARG A 179 -3.21 -7.19 17.26
N MET A 180 -2.92 -7.42 15.97
CA MET A 180 -1.63 -7.09 15.34
C MET A 180 -1.62 -5.69 14.70
N VAL A 181 -2.72 -5.31 14.04
CA VAL A 181 -2.83 -4.06 13.28
C VAL A 181 -3.02 -2.85 14.19
N GLU A 182 -3.76 -2.99 15.30
CA GLU A 182 -4.08 -1.87 16.17
C GLU A 182 -2.83 -1.23 16.83
N PRO A 183 -1.88 -1.98 17.43
CA PRO A 183 -0.65 -1.39 17.95
C PRO A 183 0.16 -0.65 16.88
N LEU A 184 0.18 -1.19 15.66
CA LEU A 184 0.85 -0.60 14.51
C LEU A 184 0.17 0.71 14.09
N ALA A 185 -1.16 0.71 13.95
CA ALA A 185 -1.96 1.88 13.62
C ALA A 185 -1.72 3.02 14.62
N ARG A 186 -1.74 2.72 15.94
CA ARG A 186 -1.42 3.70 16.99
C ARG A 186 0.01 4.22 16.88
N LYS A 187 0.98 3.34 16.65
CA LYS A 187 2.41 3.69 16.53
C LYS A 187 2.70 4.60 15.32
N LEU A 188 1.99 4.39 14.22
CA LEU A 188 2.11 5.19 13.00
C LEU A 188 1.30 6.48 13.06
N GLY A 189 0.24 6.50 13.86
CA GLY A 189 -0.72 7.61 13.93
C GLY A 189 -1.79 7.52 12.84
N ALA A 190 -2.25 6.33 12.48
CA ALA A 190 -3.37 6.20 11.54
C ALA A 190 -4.67 6.77 12.15
N ASP A 191 -5.47 7.44 11.33
CA ASP A 191 -6.75 8.04 11.73
C ASP A 191 -7.85 6.99 11.96
N ALA A 192 -7.80 5.89 11.22
CA ALA A 192 -8.65 4.73 11.40
C ALA A 192 -7.98 3.47 10.86
N PHE A 193 -8.43 2.31 11.31
CA PHE A 193 -8.04 1.04 10.72
C PHE A 193 -9.21 0.04 10.77
N VAL A 194 -9.09 -1.03 10.00
CA VAL A 194 -9.91 -2.23 10.15
C VAL A 194 -9.08 -3.48 9.82
N ALA A 195 -9.34 -4.56 10.53
CA ALA A 195 -8.76 -5.88 10.34
C ALA A 195 -9.75 -6.96 10.81
N ASN A 196 -9.40 -8.23 10.65
CA ASN A 196 -10.19 -9.34 11.17
C ASN A 196 -9.95 -9.54 12.68
N ASP A 197 -10.94 -10.05 13.40
CA ASP A 197 -10.80 -10.33 14.83
C ASP A 197 -10.56 -11.83 15.06
N LEU A 198 -9.44 -12.17 15.72
CA LEU A 198 -9.21 -13.53 16.23
C LEU A 198 -10.03 -13.71 17.49
N GLU A 199 -10.82 -14.78 17.56
CA GLU A 199 -11.51 -15.13 18.78
C GLU A 199 -10.51 -15.71 19.80
N ILE A 200 -10.49 -15.08 20.97
CA ILE A 200 -9.65 -15.50 22.10
C ILE A 200 -10.57 -15.75 23.30
N LEU A 201 -10.48 -16.95 23.87
CA LEU A 201 -11.17 -17.34 25.09
C LEU A 201 -10.14 -17.88 26.09
N ASP A 202 -10.27 -17.50 27.36
CA ASP A 202 -9.37 -17.91 28.44
C ASP A 202 -7.88 -17.71 28.10
N GLY A 203 -7.58 -16.61 27.40
CA GLY A 203 -6.21 -16.24 26.99
C GLY A 203 -5.66 -17.05 25.82
N ARG A 204 -6.47 -17.80 25.08
CA ARG A 204 -6.03 -18.61 23.93
C ARG A 204 -6.90 -18.42 22.69
N CYS A 205 -6.27 -18.45 21.52
CA CYS A 205 -6.96 -18.47 20.24
C CYS A 205 -7.84 -19.71 20.12
N THR A 206 -9.08 -19.55 19.69
CA THR A 206 -10.04 -20.67 19.51
C THR A 206 -9.97 -21.30 18.11
N GLY A 207 -9.12 -20.76 17.24
CA GLY A 207 -9.06 -21.13 15.83
C GLY A 207 -10.20 -20.52 14.98
N ARG A 208 -10.91 -19.50 15.49
CA ARG A 208 -12.01 -18.84 14.76
C ARG A 208 -11.76 -17.35 14.54
N VAL A 209 -12.32 -16.85 13.44
CA VAL A 209 -12.43 -15.41 13.14
C VAL A 209 -13.82 -14.93 13.52
N LEU A 210 -13.90 -13.80 14.21
CA LEU A 210 -15.15 -13.15 14.60
C LEU A 210 -15.63 -12.18 13.52
N GLY A 211 -16.96 -12.01 13.46
CA GLY A 211 -17.59 -10.98 12.64
C GLY A 211 -17.41 -11.19 11.13
N ASP A 212 -17.54 -10.08 10.40
CA ASP A 212 -17.39 -10.06 8.96
C ASP A 212 -15.91 -10.07 8.57
N ILE A 213 -15.57 -10.91 7.60
CA ILE A 213 -14.21 -10.99 7.08
C ILE A 213 -13.89 -9.77 6.23
N VAL A 214 -12.73 -9.15 6.48
CA VAL A 214 -12.15 -8.09 5.65
C VAL A 214 -11.53 -8.71 4.40
N ASP A 215 -12.40 -9.02 3.45
CA ASP A 215 -12.03 -9.51 2.12
C ASP A 215 -11.80 -8.38 1.11
N ARG A 216 -11.50 -8.73 -0.14
CA ARG A 216 -11.28 -7.80 -1.24
C ARG A 216 -12.42 -6.77 -1.41
N ARG A 217 -13.68 -7.22 -1.32
CA ARG A 217 -14.85 -6.35 -1.43
C ARG A 217 -15.02 -5.46 -0.19
N ALA A 218 -14.69 -5.98 0.99
CA ALA A 218 -14.69 -5.23 2.23
C ALA A 218 -13.70 -4.07 2.16
N LYS A 219 -12.50 -4.28 1.60
CA LYS A 219 -11.51 -3.20 1.43
C LYS A 219 -12.09 -2.00 0.66
N ALA A 220 -12.78 -2.27 -0.45
CA ALA A 220 -13.49 -1.24 -1.21
C ALA A 220 -14.64 -0.58 -0.44
N ARG A 221 -15.43 -1.35 0.33
CA ARG A 221 -16.46 -0.79 1.22
C ARG A 221 -15.86 0.17 2.25
N TYR A 222 -14.71 -0.15 2.85
CA TYR A 222 -14.06 0.70 3.83
C TYR A 222 -13.48 1.98 3.23
N LEU A 223 -12.88 1.92 2.03
CA LEU A 223 -12.51 3.12 1.27
C LEU A 223 -13.69 4.07 1.12
N ARG A 224 -14.84 3.59 0.60
CA ARG A 224 -16.05 4.41 0.44
C ARG A 224 -16.54 4.98 1.75
N ARG A 225 -16.63 4.13 2.79
CA ARG A 225 -17.10 4.52 4.12
C ARG A 225 -16.24 5.65 4.70
N TRP A 226 -14.93 5.54 4.63
CA TRP A 226 -14.03 6.56 5.15
C TRP A 226 -14.08 7.84 4.31
N THR A 227 -14.14 7.69 2.99
CA THR A 227 -14.30 8.82 2.05
C THR A 227 -15.53 9.66 2.41
N GLU A 228 -16.68 9.01 2.61
CA GLU A 228 -17.92 9.65 3.03
C GLU A 228 -17.81 10.25 4.44
N SER A 229 -17.32 9.48 5.42
CA SER A 229 -17.24 9.93 6.82
C SER A 229 -16.31 11.14 7.02
N TYR A 230 -15.30 11.28 6.17
CA TYR A 230 -14.36 12.39 6.21
C TYR A 230 -14.73 13.54 5.26
N GLY A 231 -15.81 13.40 4.48
CA GLY A 231 -16.24 14.41 3.53
C GLY A 231 -15.23 14.66 2.40
N VAL A 232 -14.49 13.62 2.00
CA VAL A 232 -13.45 13.71 0.97
C VAL A 232 -14.07 13.49 -0.41
N ASP A 233 -13.69 14.28 -1.42
CA ASP A 233 -14.03 14.00 -2.82
C ASP A 233 -13.42 12.65 -3.20
N PRO A 234 -14.21 11.65 -3.67
CA PRO A 234 -13.69 10.34 -4.06
C PRO A 234 -12.51 10.40 -5.03
N ARG A 235 -12.45 11.41 -5.90
CA ARG A 235 -11.36 11.60 -6.86
C ARG A 235 -10.04 12.08 -6.23
N LEU A 236 -10.06 12.46 -4.96
CA LEU A 236 -8.90 12.84 -4.14
C LEU A 236 -8.50 11.75 -3.15
N THR A 237 -9.01 10.53 -3.32
CA THR A 237 -8.60 9.36 -2.53
C THR A 237 -7.44 8.64 -3.21
N VAL A 238 -6.55 8.06 -2.40
CA VAL A 238 -5.43 7.25 -2.88
C VAL A 238 -5.45 5.89 -2.19
N ALA A 239 -5.51 4.82 -2.97
CA ALA A 239 -5.38 3.44 -2.48
C ALA A 239 -3.96 2.91 -2.69
N ILE A 240 -3.39 2.26 -1.69
CA ILE A 240 -2.05 1.67 -1.72
C ILE A 240 -2.16 0.19 -1.38
N GLY A 241 -1.62 -0.67 -2.22
CA GLY A 241 -1.62 -2.12 -1.99
C GLY A 241 -0.58 -2.84 -2.85
N ASP A 242 -0.31 -4.10 -2.51
CA ASP A 242 0.65 -4.96 -3.20
C ASP A 242 -0.01 -6.20 -3.84
N GLY A 243 -1.20 -6.57 -3.37
CA GLY A 243 -1.81 -7.86 -3.60
C GLY A 243 -3.12 -7.81 -4.39
N ALA A 244 -3.52 -8.96 -4.95
CA ALA A 244 -4.76 -9.09 -5.72
C ALA A 244 -6.04 -8.88 -4.86
N ASN A 245 -5.90 -8.99 -3.54
CA ASN A 245 -6.90 -8.66 -2.53
C ASN A 245 -7.19 -7.15 -2.45
N ASP A 246 -6.35 -6.29 -3.01
CA ASP A 246 -6.54 -4.84 -2.99
C ASP A 246 -7.27 -4.29 -4.22
N LEU A 247 -7.39 -5.10 -5.28
CA LEU A 247 -7.81 -4.64 -6.60
C LEU A 247 -9.19 -3.95 -6.62
N ASP A 248 -10.15 -4.38 -5.79
CA ASP A 248 -11.46 -3.69 -5.72
C ASP A 248 -11.36 -2.32 -5.03
N MET A 249 -10.53 -2.22 -3.98
CA MET A 249 -10.24 -0.93 -3.34
C MET A 249 -9.51 0.00 -4.30
N MET A 250 -8.53 -0.53 -5.02
CA MET A 250 -7.73 0.21 -5.99
C MET A 250 -8.59 0.72 -7.15
N ALA A 251 -9.49 -0.11 -7.67
CA ALA A 251 -10.39 0.28 -8.76
C ALA A 251 -11.39 1.39 -8.39
N GLU A 252 -11.67 1.59 -7.11
CA GLU A 252 -12.62 2.62 -6.64
C GLU A 252 -11.94 3.92 -6.21
N ALA A 253 -10.63 3.91 -5.97
CA ALA A 253 -9.90 5.09 -5.54
C ALA A 253 -9.74 6.11 -6.68
N GLY A 254 -9.56 7.38 -6.32
CA GLY A 254 -9.23 8.44 -7.28
C GLY A 254 -7.88 8.22 -7.96
N MET A 255 -6.96 7.54 -7.26
CA MET A 255 -5.72 7.01 -7.79
C MET A 255 -5.31 5.77 -7.01
N SER A 256 -4.82 4.76 -7.70
CA SER A 256 -4.29 3.53 -7.12
C SER A 256 -2.77 3.42 -7.30
N ILE A 257 -2.10 2.93 -6.26
CA ILE A 257 -0.65 2.76 -6.22
C ILE A 257 -0.33 1.30 -5.87
N ALA A 258 0.21 0.58 -6.86
CA ALA A 258 0.86 -0.71 -6.67
C ALA A 258 2.23 -0.51 -6.01
N PHE A 259 2.34 -0.75 -4.70
CA PHE A 259 3.57 -0.57 -3.95
C PHE A 259 4.31 -1.91 -3.80
N CYS A 260 5.52 -2.02 -4.35
CA CYS A 260 6.32 -3.26 -4.38
C CYS A 260 5.49 -4.50 -4.77
N ALA A 261 4.52 -4.29 -5.66
CA ALA A 261 3.39 -5.20 -5.84
C ALA A 261 3.66 -6.34 -6.82
N LYS A 262 2.79 -7.36 -6.78
CA LYS A 262 2.79 -8.46 -7.74
C LYS A 262 2.42 -7.97 -9.15
N PRO A 263 2.86 -8.64 -10.24
CA PRO A 263 2.63 -8.19 -11.61
C PRO A 263 1.16 -7.88 -11.94
N VAL A 264 0.23 -8.73 -11.50
CA VAL A 264 -1.21 -8.54 -11.72
C VAL A 264 -1.74 -7.23 -11.13
N VAL A 265 -1.14 -6.76 -10.02
CA VAL A 265 -1.53 -5.52 -9.36
C VAL A 265 -0.89 -4.32 -10.04
N VAL A 266 0.37 -4.45 -10.45
CA VAL A 266 1.08 -3.45 -11.25
C VAL A 266 0.34 -3.15 -12.56
N GLU A 267 -0.19 -4.18 -13.22
CA GLU A 267 -0.94 -4.05 -14.47
C GLU A 267 -2.29 -3.36 -14.30
N ALA A 268 -2.93 -3.56 -13.14
CA ALA A 268 -4.26 -3.02 -12.85
C ALA A 268 -4.24 -1.62 -12.22
N ALA A 269 -3.14 -1.21 -11.60
CA ALA A 269 -3.01 0.07 -10.90
C ALA A 269 -2.73 1.25 -11.84
N ASP A 270 -3.12 2.45 -11.40
CA ASP A 270 -2.80 3.70 -12.12
C ASP A 270 -1.30 4.02 -12.10
N ALA A 271 -0.63 3.64 -11.00
CA ALA A 271 0.78 3.84 -10.80
C ALA A 271 1.41 2.64 -10.06
N ALA A 272 2.71 2.45 -10.27
CA ALA A 272 3.49 1.47 -9.52
C ALA A 272 4.76 2.12 -8.99
N ILE A 273 5.13 1.77 -7.76
CA ILE A 273 6.35 2.20 -7.10
C ILE A 273 7.07 0.93 -6.64
N SER A 274 8.27 0.70 -7.17
CA SER A 274 9.12 -0.44 -6.83
C SER A 274 10.17 -0.09 -5.78
N LEU A 275 10.44 1.20 -5.54
CA LEU A 275 11.29 1.66 -4.45
C LEU A 275 10.69 1.24 -3.09
N PRO A 276 11.36 0.38 -2.29
CA PRO A 276 10.80 -0.20 -1.06
C PRO A 276 10.85 0.76 0.13
N ARG A 277 10.30 1.96 -0.06
CA ARG A 277 10.20 3.02 0.93
C ARG A 277 8.87 3.77 0.77
N MET A 278 8.03 3.71 1.80
CA MET A 278 6.71 4.34 1.75
C MET A 278 6.77 5.86 1.74
N ASP A 279 7.84 6.47 2.28
CA ASP A 279 7.99 7.93 2.22
C ASP A 279 8.23 8.47 0.81
N ALA A 280 8.51 7.60 -0.16
CA ALA A 280 8.55 7.94 -1.58
C ALA A 280 7.20 8.44 -2.11
N LEU A 281 6.08 7.90 -1.60
CA LEU A 281 4.74 8.30 -2.01
C LEU A 281 4.47 9.78 -1.72
N ALA A 282 5.11 10.36 -0.70
CA ALA A 282 4.95 11.78 -0.38
C ALA A 282 5.40 12.72 -1.50
N ALA A 283 6.29 12.27 -2.40
CA ALA A 283 6.68 13.05 -3.57
C ALA A 283 5.51 13.25 -4.55
N LEU A 284 4.50 12.37 -4.54
CA LEU A 284 3.39 12.44 -5.49
C LEU A 284 2.53 13.70 -5.30
N TRP A 285 2.45 14.24 -4.09
CA TRP A 285 1.74 15.50 -3.84
C TRP A 285 2.67 16.67 -3.47
N ALA A 286 3.99 16.48 -3.53
CA ALA A 286 4.94 17.57 -3.41
C ALA A 286 4.93 18.45 -4.67
N ARG A 287 4.64 19.75 -4.52
CA ARG A 287 4.56 20.68 -5.66
C ARG A 287 5.97 20.92 -6.26
N PRO A 288 6.19 20.64 -7.56
CA PRO A 288 7.43 21.00 -8.26
C PRO A 288 7.52 22.51 -8.45
#